data_AF-A0A970TDS2-F1
#
_entry.id   AF-A0A970TDS2-F1
#
_cell.length_a   1.000
_cell.length_b   1.000
_cell.length_c   1.000
_cell.angle_alpha   90.00
_cell.angle_beta   90.00
_cell.angle_gamma   90.00
#
_symmetry.space_group_name_H-M   'P 1'
#
loop_
_entity.id
_entity.type
_entity.pdbx_description
1 polymer ?
#
loop_
_entity_poly.entity_id
_entity_poly.type
_entity_poly.pdbx_seq_one_letter_code
_entity_poly.pdbx_strand_id
1 'polypeptide(L)'
;MKIRRSVAVVLAVLVIVGIAIALQVSSAQEMTTTGLERSAPTAVAAVATESVTEYEPDPFEPQRLRSSTVRVRRVAVIYSDGTVEVKPTN
;
A
#
# COMPACT_ATOMS: atom_id res chain seq x y z
N MET A 1 -57.98 23.76 11.87
CA MET A 1 -57.10 22.68 12.37
C MET A 1 -56.67 21.65 11.32
N LYS A 2 -57.40 21.45 10.20
CA LYS A 2 -57.04 20.44 9.17
C LYS A 2 -55.77 20.78 8.37
N ILE A 3 -55.59 22.06 8.00
CA ILE A 3 -54.43 22.54 7.21
C ILE A 3 -53.10 22.41 7.98
N ARG A 4 -53.10 22.71 9.29
CA ARG A 4 -51.88 22.56 10.13
C ARG A 4 -51.46 21.10 10.29
N ARG A 5 -52.43 20.17 10.29
CA ARG A 5 -52.18 18.73 10.33
C ARG A 5 -51.64 18.22 9.00
N SER A 6 -52.18 18.69 7.87
CA SER A 6 -51.64 18.30 6.55
C SER A 6 -50.21 18.79 6.36
N VAL A 7 -49.88 20.02 6.79
CA VAL A 7 -48.51 20.54 6.73
C VAL A 7 -47.56 19.73 7.61
N ALA A 8 -47.99 19.35 8.83
CA ALA A 8 -47.18 18.51 9.71
C ALA A 8 -46.92 17.12 9.12
N VAL A 9 -47.91 16.51 8.46
CA VAL A 9 -47.76 15.21 7.79
C VAL A 9 -46.80 15.31 6.62
N VAL A 10 -46.91 16.36 5.79
CA VAL A 10 -46.00 16.58 4.66
C VAL A 10 -44.56 16.77 5.13
N LEU A 11 -44.34 17.54 6.21
CA LEU A 11 -43.02 17.72 6.80
C LEU A 11 -42.45 16.42 7.34
N ALA A 12 -43.25 15.61 8.04
CA ALA A 12 -42.81 14.32 8.55
C ALA A 12 -42.38 13.38 7.42
N VAL A 13 -43.14 13.33 6.32
CA VAL A 13 -42.79 12.54 5.14
C VAL A 13 -41.48 13.04 4.51
N LEU A 14 -41.32 14.35 4.35
CA LEU A 14 -40.07 14.92 3.81
C LEU A 14 -38.84 14.61 4.67
N VAL A 15 -38.99 14.65 6.00
CA VAL A 15 -37.91 14.29 6.93
C VAL A 15 -37.55 12.81 6.81
N ILE A 16 -38.55 11.92 6.77
CA ILE A 16 -38.33 10.47 6.65
C ILE A 16 -37.66 10.13 5.30
N VAL A 17 -38.14 10.72 4.20
CA VAL A 17 -37.54 10.53 2.87
C VAL A 17 -36.11 11.09 2.82
N GLY A 18 -35.88 12.27 3.40
CA GLY A 18 -34.55 12.86 3.50
C GLY A 18 -33.57 11.98 4.29
N ILE A 19 -34.01 11.41 5.42
CA ILE A 19 -33.21 10.48 6.22
C ILE A 19 -32.96 9.17 5.45
N ALA A 20 -33.97 8.62 4.76
CA ALA A 20 -33.81 7.39 3.98
C ALA A 20 -32.80 7.58 2.83
N ILE A 21 -32.85 8.71 2.12
CA ILE A 21 -31.88 9.06 1.08
C ILE A 21 -30.49 9.26 1.70
N ALA A 22 -30.39 9.99 2.82
CA ALA A 22 -29.11 10.20 3.51
C ALA A 22 -28.47 8.90 4.01
N LEU A 23 -29.27 7.92 4.45
CA LEU A 23 -28.80 6.60 4.86
C LEU A 23 -28.35 5.75 3.66
N GLN A 24 -29.08 5.78 2.55
CA GLN A 24 -28.67 5.09 1.31
C GLN A 24 -27.39 5.69 0.71
N VAL A 25 -27.24 7.02 0.78
CA VAL A 25 -26.03 7.72 0.34
C VAL A 25 -24.88 7.53 1.35
N SER A 26 -25.16 7.42 2.66
CA SER A 26 -24.11 7.12 3.66
C SER A 26 -23.49 5.74 3.47
N SER A 27 -24.26 4.73 3.03
CA SER A 27 -23.68 3.43 2.64
C SER A 27 -22.87 3.48 1.35
N ALA A 28 -23.06 4.51 0.53
CA ALA A 28 -22.33 4.75 -0.73
C ALA A 28 -21.28 5.88 -0.62
N GLN A 29 -21.08 6.45 0.58
CA GLN A 29 -19.97 7.33 0.85
C GLN A 29 -18.72 6.47 1.09
N GLU A 30 -18.37 5.67 0.08
CA GLU A 30 -16.98 5.34 -0.17
C GLU A 30 -16.26 6.68 -0.23
N MET A 31 -15.44 6.91 0.79
CA MET A 31 -14.47 7.98 0.87
C MET A 31 -13.89 8.18 -0.52
N THR A 32 -14.35 9.21 -1.23
CA THR A 32 -13.66 9.73 -2.39
C THR A 32 -12.46 10.52 -1.88
N THR A 33 -11.60 9.84 -1.12
CA THR A 33 -10.20 10.18 -1.02
C THR A 33 -9.65 9.96 -2.40
N THR A 34 -9.59 11.03 -3.18
CA THR A 34 -8.70 11.20 -4.32
C THR A 34 -7.42 10.40 -4.10
N GLY A 35 -7.25 9.28 -4.80
CA GLY A 35 -5.97 8.57 -4.89
C GLY A 35 -5.52 7.76 -3.67
N LEU A 36 -6.41 7.31 -2.79
CA LEU A 36 -6.11 6.15 -1.93
C LEU A 36 -6.31 4.88 -2.76
N GLU A 37 -5.42 4.66 -3.73
CA GLU A 37 -4.93 3.30 -3.91
C GLU A 37 -4.55 2.84 -2.50
N ARG A 38 -5.02 1.66 -2.09
CA ARG A 38 -4.59 0.98 -0.87
C ARG A 38 -3.06 1.05 -0.85
N SER A 39 -2.52 2.06 -0.18
CA SER A 39 -1.18 2.55 -0.48
C SER A 39 -0.26 1.42 -0.05
N ALA A 40 0.24 0.67 -1.04
CA ALA A 40 1.17 -0.39 -0.76
C ALA A 40 2.30 0.26 0.05
N PRO A 41 2.70 -0.32 1.19
CA PRO A 41 3.70 0.30 2.04
C PRO A 41 4.89 0.71 1.17
N THR A 42 5.25 2.00 1.25
CA THR A 42 6.27 2.55 0.35
C THR A 42 7.63 2.09 0.83
N ALA A 43 8.42 1.47 -0.05
CA ALA A 43 9.78 1.05 0.29
C ALA A 43 10.66 2.29 0.52
N VAL A 44 11.30 2.38 1.68
CA VAL A 44 12.18 3.51 2.05
C VAL A 44 13.66 3.14 1.96
N ALA A 45 13.99 1.86 2.10
CA ALA A 45 15.36 1.39 1.95
C ALA A 45 15.40 -0.08 1.48
N ALA A 46 16.52 -0.45 0.86
CA ALA A 46 16.83 -1.81 0.45
C ALA A 46 18.27 -2.13 0.89
N VAL A 47 18.44 -3.13 1.73
CA VAL A 47 19.74 -3.50 2.31
C VAL A 47 20.09 -4.94 1.94
N ALA A 48 21.30 -5.17 1.43
CA ALA A 48 21.79 -6.51 1.16
C ALA A 48 21.92 -7.29 2.49
N THR A 49 21.25 -8.44 2.59
CA THR A 49 21.29 -9.31 3.78
C THR A 49 22.16 -10.53 3.59
N GLU A 50 22.23 -11.03 2.35
CA GLU A 50 23.07 -12.16 1.99
C GLU A 50 23.77 -11.86 0.67
N SER A 51 25.10 -11.97 0.66
CA SER A 51 25.92 -11.80 -0.53
C SER A 51 26.97 -12.90 -0.62
N VAL A 52 27.19 -13.41 -1.83
CA VAL A 52 28.26 -14.36 -2.14
C VAL A 52 29.27 -13.63 -3.02
N THR A 53 30.55 -13.77 -2.72
CA THR A 53 31.63 -13.23 -3.56
C THR A 53 32.23 -14.38 -4.36
N GLU A 54 32.18 -14.25 -5.68
CA GLU A 54 32.79 -15.17 -6.62
C GLU A 54 34.18 -14.64 -7.01
N TYR A 55 35.18 -15.50 -6.92
CA TYR A 55 36.57 -15.19 -7.24
C TYR A 55 37.00 -15.97 -8.47
N GLU A 56 37.48 -15.27 -9.49
CA GLU A 56 38.03 -15.87 -10.70
C GLU A 56 39.56 -15.75 -10.66
N PRO A 57 40.30 -16.88 -10.56
CA PRO A 57 41.75 -16.86 -10.63
C PRO A 57 42.23 -16.57 -12.06
N ASP A 58 43.39 -15.93 -12.19
CA ASP A 58 44.00 -15.71 -13.50
C ASP A 58 44.49 -17.05 -14.10
N PRO A 59 44.11 -17.39 -15.34
CA PRO A 59 44.52 -18.65 -15.97
C PRO A 59 46.03 -18.75 -16.23
N PHE A 60 46.76 -17.63 -16.27
CA PHE A 60 48.20 -17.57 -16.47
C PHE A 60 48.97 -17.34 -15.16
N GLU A 61 48.34 -16.70 -14.17
CA GLU A 61 48.91 -16.46 -12.84
C GLU A 61 47.95 -16.92 -11.72
N PRO A 62 47.82 -18.23 -11.43
CA PRO A 62 46.80 -18.77 -10.51
C PRO A 62 46.86 -18.24 -9.07
N GLN A 63 47.98 -17.62 -8.70
CA GLN A 63 48.18 -16.97 -7.40
C GLN A 63 47.51 -15.60 -7.32
N ARG A 64 47.01 -15.06 -8.45
CA ARG A 64 46.38 -13.76 -8.56
C ARG A 64 44.92 -13.91 -8.96
N LEU A 65 44.10 -13.02 -8.43
CA LEU A 65 42.70 -12.92 -8.79
C LEU A 65 42.57 -12.03 -10.02
N ARG A 66 41.92 -12.55 -11.05
CA ARG A 66 41.57 -11.81 -12.26
C ARG A 66 40.32 -10.97 -12.04
N SER A 67 39.32 -11.53 -11.38
CA SER A 67 38.05 -10.85 -11.10
C SER A 67 37.48 -11.26 -9.73
N SER A 68 36.75 -10.33 -9.11
CA SER A 68 35.98 -10.56 -7.90
C SER A 68 34.60 -9.97 -8.13
N THR A 69 33.57 -10.82 -8.14
CA THR A 69 32.19 -10.41 -8.38
C THR A 69 31.36 -10.67 -7.14
N VAL A 70 30.77 -9.61 -6.56
CA VAL A 70 29.84 -9.75 -5.44
C VAL A 70 28.43 -9.92 -6.00
N ARG A 71 27.78 -11.05 -5.68
CA ARG A 71 26.38 -11.33 -6.00
C ARG A 71 25.53 -11.27 -4.75
N VAL A 72 24.60 -10.33 -4.70
CA VAL A 72 23.60 -10.25 -3.64
C VAL A 72 22.55 -11.33 -3.90
N ARG A 73 22.29 -12.20 -2.91
CA ARG A 73 21.27 -13.26 -2.99
C ARG A 73 19.94 -12.82 -2.39
N ARG A 74 19.99 -12.00 -1.34
CA ARG A 74 18.81 -11.55 -0.61
C ARG A 74 18.94 -10.09 -0.21
N VAL A 75 17.82 -9.38 -0.31
CA VAL A 75 17.68 -7.97 0.07
C VAL A 75 16.55 -7.85 1.07
N ALA A 76 16.80 -7.18 2.19
CA ALA A 76 15.75 -6.73 3.09
C ALA A 76 15.22 -5.39 2.58
N VAL A 77 13.93 -5.36 2.24
CA VAL A 77 13.19 -4.14 1.91
C VAL A 77 12.57 -3.61 3.19
N ILE A 78 12.91 -2.37 3.54
CA ILE A 78 12.37 -1.67 4.70
C ILE A 78 11.28 -0.74 4.19
N TYR A 79 10.10 -0.86 4.77
CA TYR A 79 8.92 -0.09 4.41
C TYR A 79 8.68 1.09 5.34
N SER A 80 7.91 2.07 4.87
CA SER A 80 7.59 3.31 5.62
C SER A 80 6.82 3.07 6.92
N ASP A 81 6.14 1.93 7.04
CA ASP A 81 5.44 1.49 8.24
C ASP A 81 6.34 0.75 9.25
N GLY A 82 7.64 0.61 8.94
CA GLY A 82 8.62 -0.10 9.75
C GLY A 82 8.64 -1.60 9.55
N THR A 83 7.82 -2.15 8.66
CA THR A 83 7.89 -3.57 8.29
C THR A 83 9.14 -3.85 7.45
N VAL A 84 9.69 -5.06 7.61
CA VAL A 84 10.87 -5.52 6.87
C VAL A 84 10.52 -6.82 6.17
N GLU A 85 10.72 -6.86 4.85
CA GLU A 85 10.49 -8.04 4.03
C GLU A 85 11.78 -8.48 3.35
N VAL A 86 12.16 -9.75 3.50
CA VAL A 86 13.35 -10.31 2.85
C VAL A 86 12.96 -10.92 1.52
N LYS A 87 13.50 -10.37 0.43
CA LYS A 87 13.26 -10.83 -0.94
C LYS A 87 14.52 -11.43 -1.56
N PRO A 88 14.41 -12.54 -2.31
CA PRO A 88 15.50 -13.02 -3.13
C PRO A 88 15.79 -12.02 -4.26
N THR A 89 17.06 -11.90 -4.64
CA THR A 89 17.51 -11.14 -5.81
C THR A 89 17.70 -12.11 -6.97
N ASN A 90 17.01 -11.86 -8.09
CA ASN A 90 17.14 -12.65 -9.33
C ASN A 90 18.50 -12.43 -10.00
#